data_AF-A0A8A4TKV5-F1
#
_entry.id   AF-A0A8A4TKV5-F1
#
_cell.length_a   1.000
_cell.length_b   1.000
_cell.length_c   1.000
_cell.angle_alpha   90.00
_cell.angle_beta   90.00
_cell.angle_gamma   90.00
#
_symmetry.space_group_name_H-M   'P 1'
#
loop_
_entity.id
_entity.type
_entity.pdbx_description
1 polymer ?
#
loop_
_entity_poly.entity_id
_entity_poly.type
_entity_poly.pdbx_seq_one_letter_code
_entity_poly.pdbx_strand_id
1 'polypeptide(L)'
;MNWEKIKNDVEKNGNIQTFSMEQLRNAHGVAKLGVRIRKEISDALAGIGLGHVPMDLPSFQHEQVRLYKRGTKIGDLISMVLTPGEQNDMKLIEQFSEEIVEYQNIIQKIRELVVE
;
A
#
# COMPACT_ATOMS: atom_id res chain seq x y z
N MET A 1 13.02 10.94 -14.53
CA MET A 1 12.28 9.91 -13.77
C MET A 1 11.50 9.09 -14.80
N ASN A 2 11.45 7.77 -14.71
CA ASN A 2 10.67 6.91 -15.61
C ASN A 2 9.95 5.82 -14.79
N TRP A 3 9.05 5.07 -15.42
CA TRP A 3 8.25 4.02 -14.76
C TRP A 3 9.10 2.93 -14.11
N GLU A 4 10.16 2.50 -14.78
CA GLU A 4 11.07 1.48 -14.25
C GLU A 4 11.74 1.94 -12.95
N LYS A 5 12.24 3.18 -12.91
CA LYS A 5 12.80 3.76 -11.70
C LYS A 5 11.77 3.85 -10.57
N ILE A 6 10.54 4.30 -10.87
CA ILE A 6 9.45 4.35 -9.87
C ILE A 6 9.19 2.96 -9.29
N LYS A 7 9.07 1.94 -10.14
CA LYS A 7 8.87 0.56 -9.69
C LYS A 7 10.01 0.07 -8.79
N ASN A 8 11.24 0.30 -9.22
CA ASN A 8 12.42 -0.10 -8.45
C ASN A 8 12.52 0.62 -7.11
N ASP A 9 12.17 1.91 -7.06
CA ASP A 9 12.16 2.70 -5.82
C ASP A 9 11.11 2.13 -4.84
N VAL A 10 9.88 1.84 -5.32
CA VAL A 10 8.83 1.20 -4.51
C VAL A 10 9.28 -0.14 -3.95
N GLU A 11 9.85 -1.02 -4.79
CA GLU A 11 10.29 -2.35 -4.39
C GLU A 11 11.42 -2.28 -3.35
N LYS A 12 12.39 -1.37 -3.53
CA LYS A 12 13.48 -1.15 -2.57
C LYS A 12 13.00 -0.59 -1.23
N ASN A 13 11.93 0.20 -1.22
CA ASN A 13 11.39 0.81 -0.01
C ASN A 13 10.34 -0.07 0.69
N GLY A 14 10.52 -1.40 0.66
CA GLY A 14 9.62 -2.34 1.30
C GLY A 14 8.26 -2.48 0.59
N ASN A 15 8.26 -2.36 -0.74
CA ASN A 15 7.07 -2.48 -1.59
C ASN A 15 6.03 -1.36 -1.44
N ILE A 16 6.40 -0.22 -0.85
CA ILE A 16 5.53 0.95 -0.69
C ILE A 16 6.33 2.26 -0.70
N GLN A 17 5.87 3.26 -1.45
CA GLN A 17 6.51 4.58 -1.46
C GLN A 17 5.55 5.67 -1.92
N THR A 18 5.74 6.89 -1.42
CA THR A 18 4.93 8.05 -1.80
C THR A 18 5.66 8.88 -2.86
N PHE A 19 4.93 9.31 -3.88
CA PHE A 19 5.40 10.19 -4.95
C PHE A 19 4.43 11.35 -5.13
N SER A 20 4.90 12.48 -5.63
CA SER A 20 4.01 13.56 -6.05
C SER A 20 3.39 13.27 -7.42
N MET A 21 2.22 13.84 -7.69
CA MET A 21 1.61 13.82 -9.02
C MET A 21 2.52 14.42 -10.10
N GLU A 22 3.36 15.40 -9.74
CA GLU A 22 4.40 15.91 -10.64
C GLU A 22 5.41 14.84 -11.06
N GLN A 23 5.88 14.01 -10.13
CA GLN A 23 6.82 12.94 -10.43
C GLN A 23 6.18 11.89 -11.36
N LEU A 24 4.92 11.52 -11.10
CA LEU A 24 4.16 10.60 -11.95
C LEU A 24 3.92 11.17 -13.34
N ARG A 25 3.53 12.45 -13.43
CA ARG A 25 3.37 13.19 -14.69
C ARG A 25 4.66 13.20 -15.51
N ASN A 26 5.78 13.53 -14.85
CA ASN A 26 7.08 13.63 -15.50
C ASN A 26 7.57 12.24 -15.97
N ALA A 27 7.25 11.17 -15.24
CA ALA A 27 7.52 9.80 -15.67
C ALA A 27 6.66 9.35 -16.87
N HIS A 28 5.42 9.85 -16.96
CA HIS A 28 4.55 9.64 -18.12
C HIS A 28 4.95 10.46 -19.35
N GLY A 29 5.72 11.54 -19.17
CA GLY A 29 6.25 12.36 -20.26
C GLY A 29 5.27 13.41 -20.80
N VAL A 30 4.32 13.88 -19.99
CA VAL A 30 3.27 14.83 -20.40
C VAL A 30 3.33 16.15 -19.63
N ALA A 31 2.80 17.22 -20.20
CA ALA A 31 2.86 18.56 -19.59
C ALA A 31 1.72 18.85 -18.59
N LYS A 32 0.52 18.28 -18.81
CA LYS A 32 -0.70 18.62 -18.05
C LYS A 32 -1.35 17.37 -17.43
N LEU A 33 -1.87 17.50 -16.22
CA LEU A 33 -2.61 16.46 -15.49
C LEU A 33 -4.13 16.54 -15.78
N GLY A 34 -4.50 16.38 -17.06
CA GLY A 34 -5.91 16.28 -17.44
C GLY A 34 -6.56 14.99 -16.94
N VAL A 35 -7.90 14.92 -16.93
CA VAL A 35 -8.66 13.73 -16.52
C VAL A 35 -8.20 12.47 -17.26
N ARG A 36 -8.01 12.57 -18.58
CA ARG A 36 -7.51 11.47 -19.42
C ARG A 36 -6.10 11.02 -19.01
N ILE A 37 -5.20 11.98 -18.74
CA ILE A 37 -3.82 11.69 -18.33
C ILE A 37 -3.78 10.98 -16.99
N ARG A 38 -4.62 11.37 -16.03
CA ARG A 38 -4.70 10.67 -14.73
C ARG A 38 -5.13 9.22 -14.91
N LYS A 39 -6.09 8.96 -15.80
CA LYS A 39 -6.47 7.58 -16.14
C LYS A 39 -5.31 6.81 -16.77
N GLU A 40 -4.63 7.39 -17.75
CA GLU A 40 -3.47 6.77 -18.40
C GLU A 40 -2.33 6.47 -17.41
N ILE A 41 -2.08 7.35 -16.43
CA ILE A 41 -1.10 7.11 -15.36
C ILE A 41 -1.54 5.94 -14.47
N SER A 42 -2.82 5.89 -14.09
CA SER A 42 -3.36 4.77 -13.30
C SER A 42 -3.20 3.43 -14.04
N ASP A 43 -3.53 3.41 -15.34
CA ASP A 43 -3.38 2.25 -16.21
C ASP A 43 -1.90 1.83 -16.36
N ALA A 44 -1.00 2.79 -16.53
CA ALA A 44 0.44 2.54 -16.62
C ALA A 44 1.00 1.93 -15.32
N LEU A 45 0.62 2.47 -14.16
CA LEU A 45 0.98 1.94 -12.85
C LEU A 45 0.47 0.50 -12.68
N ALA A 46 -0.78 0.24 -13.05
CA ALA A 46 -1.36 -1.10 -13.01
C ALA A 46 -0.61 -2.07 -13.94
N GLY A 47 -0.25 -1.63 -15.15
CA GLY A 47 0.50 -2.43 -16.14
C GLY A 47 1.88 -2.86 -15.66
N ILE A 48 2.53 -2.08 -14.79
CA ILE A 48 3.80 -2.45 -14.15
C ILE A 48 3.62 -3.12 -12.78
N GLY A 49 2.38 -3.45 -12.41
CA GLY A 49 2.03 -4.18 -11.20
C GLY A 49 2.06 -3.34 -9.92
N LEU A 50 1.83 -2.04 -10.02
CA LEU A 50 1.67 -1.13 -8.89
C LEU A 50 0.18 -0.76 -8.69
N GLY A 51 -0.22 -0.67 -7.43
CA GLY A 51 -1.45 -0.01 -7.01
C GLY A 51 -1.14 1.39 -6.47
N HIS A 52 -2.18 2.20 -6.31
CA HIS A 52 -2.03 3.54 -5.75
C HIS A 52 -3.18 3.96 -4.85
N VAL A 53 -2.87 4.86 -3.92
CA VAL A 53 -3.83 5.57 -3.06
C VAL A 53 -3.55 7.07 -3.19
N PRO A 54 -4.56 7.91 -3.43
CA PRO A 54 -6.00 7.61 -3.55
C PRO A 54 -6.38 6.79 -4.81
N MET A 55 -7.56 6.15 -4.80
CA MET A 55 -8.07 5.37 -5.96
C MET A 55 -8.29 6.23 -7.20
N ASP A 56 -8.74 7.47 -7.02
CA ASP A 56 -8.76 8.48 -8.07
C ASP A 56 -7.54 9.36 -7.93
N LEU A 57 -6.66 9.37 -8.94
CA LEU A 57 -5.44 10.16 -8.85
C LEU A 57 -5.77 11.66 -8.70
N PRO A 58 -5.06 12.39 -7.83
CA PRO A 58 -5.30 13.81 -7.63
C PRO A 58 -5.01 14.64 -8.89
N SER A 59 -5.58 15.84 -8.98
CA SER A 59 -5.38 16.75 -10.12
C SER A 59 -4.24 17.75 -9.91
N PHE A 60 -3.86 18.04 -8.67
CA PHE A 60 -2.82 19.02 -8.39
C PHE A 60 -1.45 18.35 -8.28
N GLN A 61 -0.45 18.97 -8.92
CA GLN A 61 0.89 18.40 -9.09
C GLN A 61 1.64 18.12 -7.77
N HIS A 62 1.33 18.87 -6.71
CA HIS A 62 1.97 18.72 -5.40
C HIS A 62 1.28 17.68 -4.51
N GLU A 63 0.11 17.19 -4.92
CA GLU A 63 -0.60 16.16 -4.17
C GLU A 63 0.19 14.84 -4.21
N GLN A 64 0.10 14.14 -3.08
CA GLN A 64 0.87 12.94 -2.82
C GLN A 64 0.05 11.71 -3.17
N VAL A 65 0.72 10.74 -3.79
CA VAL A 65 0.16 9.46 -4.19
C VAL A 65 1.03 8.37 -3.61
N ARG A 66 0.42 7.50 -2.81
CA ARG A 66 1.09 6.34 -2.25
C ARG A 66 1.01 5.18 -3.23
N LEU A 67 2.15 4.77 -3.76
CA LEU A 67 2.28 3.60 -4.60
C LEU A 67 2.64 2.37 -3.76
N TYR A 68 2.13 1.21 -4.14
CA TYR A 68 2.44 -0.06 -3.51
C TYR A 68 2.53 -1.19 -4.53
N LYS A 69 3.39 -2.19 -4.30
CA LYS A 69 3.52 -3.34 -5.17
C LYS A 69 2.38 -4.34 -4.93
N ARG A 70 1.59 -4.62 -5.95
CA ARG A 70 0.53 -5.65 -5.89
C ARG A 70 1.14 -7.05 -5.80
N GLY A 71 0.46 -7.97 -5.11
CA GLY A 71 0.93 -9.35 -4.89
C GLY A 71 2.04 -9.44 -3.84
N THR A 72 2.14 -8.44 -2.97
CA THR A 72 3.04 -8.44 -1.81
C THR A 72 2.22 -8.28 -0.55
N LYS A 73 2.72 -8.74 0.61
CA LYS A 73 1.97 -8.66 1.88
C LYS A 73 1.37 -7.28 2.15
N ILE A 74 2.16 -6.21 1.94
CA ILE A 74 1.69 -4.83 2.15
C ILE A 74 0.68 -4.40 1.08
N GLY A 75 0.90 -4.78 -0.18
CA GLY A 75 -0.02 -4.44 -1.26
C GLY A 75 -1.36 -5.15 -1.17
N ASP A 76 -1.35 -6.41 -0.73
CA ASP A 76 -2.56 -7.21 -0.52
C ASP A 76 -3.36 -6.64 0.66
N LEU A 77 -2.68 -6.27 1.76
CA LEU A 77 -3.30 -5.58 2.89
C LEU A 77 -3.99 -4.27 2.47
N ILE A 78 -3.27 -3.41 1.74
CA ILE A 78 -3.85 -2.14 1.25
C ILE A 78 -5.04 -2.42 0.34
N SER A 79 -4.95 -3.40 -0.55
CA SER A 79 -6.03 -3.77 -1.46
C SER A 79 -7.28 -4.26 -0.72
N MET A 80 -7.12 -5.07 0.34
CA MET A 80 -8.22 -5.57 1.16
C MET A 80 -8.94 -4.41 1.87
N VAL A 81 -8.18 -3.48 2.46
CA VAL A 81 -8.76 -2.31 3.16
C VAL A 81 -9.51 -1.37 2.20
N LEU A 82 -9.01 -1.18 0.98
CA LEU A 82 -9.65 -0.28 0.00
C LEU A 82 -10.87 -0.89 -0.69
N THR A 83 -11.04 -2.22 -0.61
CA THR A 83 -12.13 -2.94 -1.28
C THR A 83 -12.92 -3.72 -0.24
N PRO A 84 -13.69 -3.04 0.63
CA PRO A 84 -14.42 -3.71 1.71
C PRO A 84 -15.45 -4.70 1.15
N GLY A 85 -15.71 -5.75 1.91
CA GLY A 85 -16.65 -6.81 1.54
C GLY A 85 -16.39 -8.06 2.37
N GLU A 86 -17.42 -8.87 2.59
CA GLU A 86 -17.42 -9.99 3.54
C GLU A 86 -16.16 -10.87 3.45
N GLN A 87 -15.72 -11.22 2.23
CA GLN A 87 -14.51 -12.02 2.03
C GLN A 87 -13.22 -11.29 2.47
N ASN A 88 -13.08 -10.01 2.17
CA ASN A 88 -11.91 -9.23 2.58
C ASN A 88 -11.96 -8.91 4.07
N ASP A 89 -13.15 -8.70 4.63
CA ASP A 89 -13.36 -8.51 6.06
C ASP A 89 -12.96 -9.77 6.84
N MET A 90 -13.35 -10.95 6.37
CA MET A 90 -12.90 -12.23 6.95
C MET A 90 -11.39 -12.38 6.91
N LYS A 91 -10.74 -12.09 5.77
CA LYS A 91 -9.28 -12.16 5.65
C LYS A 91 -8.57 -11.17 6.55
N LEU A 92 -9.10 -9.96 6.70
CA LEU A 92 -8.58 -8.96 7.64
C LEU A 92 -8.73 -9.47 9.08
N ILE A 93 -9.89 -10.01 9.44
CA ILE A 93 -10.11 -10.62 10.77
C ILE A 93 -9.10 -11.74 10.99
N GLU A 94 -8.96 -12.70 10.08
CA GLU A 94 -7.97 -13.77 10.20
C GLU A 94 -6.56 -13.22 10.41
N GLN A 95 -6.14 -12.27 9.57
CA GLN A 95 -4.81 -11.67 9.61
C GLN A 95 -4.52 -10.88 10.91
N PHE A 96 -5.53 -10.26 11.50
CA PHE A 96 -5.40 -9.44 12.72
C PHE A 96 -5.97 -10.08 13.98
N SER A 97 -6.54 -11.28 13.88
CA SER A 97 -7.08 -12.04 15.02
C SER A 97 -5.99 -12.59 15.94
N GLU A 98 -4.74 -12.62 15.47
CA GLU A 98 -3.56 -12.96 16.27
C GLU A 98 -2.89 -11.72 16.87
N GLU A 99 -3.63 -10.97 17.69
CA GLU A 99 -3.08 -10.29 18.87
C GLU A 99 -3.97 -10.54 20.10
N ILE A 100 -4.45 -11.78 20.27
CA ILE A 100 -4.56 -12.31 21.62
C ILE A 100 -3.13 -12.68 22.01
N VAL A 101 -2.37 -11.70 22.52
CA VAL A 101 -1.26 -12.03 23.41
C VAL A 101 -1.86 -13.02 24.40
N GLU A 102 -1.34 -14.25 24.45
CA GLU A 102 -1.74 -15.20 25.47
C GLU A 102 -1.24 -14.66 26.82
N TYR A 103 -1.97 -13.67 27.36
CA TYR A 103 -1.74 -13.07 28.66
C TYR A 103 -1.70 -14.17 29.72
N GLN A 104 -2.44 -15.26 29.50
CA GLN A 104 -2.39 -16.46 30.34
C GLN A 104 -0.98 -17.05 30.39
N ASN A 105 -0.29 -17.21 29.26
CA ASN A 105 1.08 -17.76 29.24
C ASN A 105 2.09 -16.79 29.84
N ILE A 106 1.92 -15.49 29.62
CA ILE A 106 2.80 -14.46 30.21
C ILE A 106 2.58 -14.38 31.73
N ILE A 107 1.32 -14.37 32.20
CA ILE A 107 0.98 -14.37 33.62
C ILE A 107 1.44 -15.67 34.30
N GLN A 108 1.34 -16.82 33.63
CA GLN A 108 1.82 -18.09 34.15
C GLN A 108 3.34 -18.06 34.36
N LYS A 109 4.10 -17.58 33.36
CA LYS A 109 5.56 -17.40 33.50
C LYS A 109 5.95 -16.41 34.60
N ILE A 110 5.21 -15.30 34.74
CA ILE A 110 5.45 -14.34 35.83
C ILE A 110 5.19 -14.99 37.19
N ARG A 111 4.12 -15.77 37.34
CA ARG A 111 3.82 -16.49 38.59
C ARG A 111 4.90 -17.51 38.94
N GLU A 112 5.42 -18.24 37.96
CA GLU A 112 6.52 -19.18 38.17
C GLU A 112 7.84 -18.48 38.57
N LEU A 113 8.06 -17.25 38.11
CA LEU A 113 9.26 -16.46 38.42
C LEU A 113 9.16 -15.67 39.74
N VAL A 114 7.96 -15.36 40.22
CA VAL A 114 7.73 -14.54 41.42
C VAL A 114 7.45 -15.38 42.67
N VAL A 115 7.18 -16.68 42.52
CA VAL A 115 7.08 -17.61 43.67
C VAL A 115 8.49 -18.08 44.05
N GLU A 116 9.19 -17.22 44.82
CA GLU A 116 10.16 -17.59 45.86
C GLU A 116 9.60 -17.15 47.22
#